data_AF-A0A2E6TWQ5-F1
#
_entry.id   AF-A0A2E6TWQ5-F1
#
_cell.length_a   1.000
_cell.length_b   1.000
_cell.length_c   1.000
_cell.angle_alpha   90.00
_cell.angle_beta   90.00
_cell.angle_gamma   90.00
#
_symmetry.space_group_name_H-M   'P 1'
#
loop_
_entity.id
_entity.type
_entity.pdbx_description
1 polymer ?
#
loop_
_entity_poly.entity_id
_entity_poly.type
_entity_poly.pdbx_seq_one_letter_code
_entity_poly.pdbx_strand_id
1 'polypeptide(L)'
;MTVNMKTVIPSLLGLNLLLAGWSAAAQVGKPLKLCDLKLPAKLQLKPLAVPGRGPGRFPGRGPLGQPAEPQPVKWNEKQIVLTAVITAIKQGPTALSLPPIFNHTLTFKIGNVLRGGLQKGGVIQAHHSARQHKKPTFPKGKVVVALSQIRGGLRIEGLEPADEGKIAAIQLACELPHGWKNEDGKVVSPWAAQKKRAWPDAQKVDAKHLCAVTGRPALLAGSGVVFQVAKVPPQKAIKWTNPDGDGEYKIIVSNPTDQPLIVEALRRVGKKILWKESLLIQCQGKTYTAPGSIGLLRPTEPVTLQPGENVSTVVNALKLDGPSWPRGGYRIEFQFCLGERSSKQSFYYMSRHHDVIRGTLKKQMN
;
A
#
# COMPACT_ATOMS: atom_id res chain seq x y z
N MET A 1 -10.47 26.13 55.72
CA MET A 1 -11.30 24.92 55.78
C MET A 1 -10.42 23.74 55.42
N THR A 2 -10.08 22.96 56.44
CA THR A 2 -9.03 21.93 56.42
C THR A 2 -9.72 20.58 56.37
N VAL A 3 -9.62 19.85 55.27
CA VAL A 3 -10.26 18.53 55.11
C VAL A 3 -9.20 17.45 54.87
N ASN A 4 -8.80 16.87 56.01
CA ASN A 4 -8.69 15.44 56.32
C ASN A 4 -8.28 14.44 55.21
N MET A 5 -7.04 13.94 55.33
CA MET A 5 -6.57 12.68 54.74
C MET A 5 -7.22 11.49 55.45
N LYS A 6 -7.81 10.55 54.69
CA LYS A 6 -8.04 9.15 55.09
C LYS A 6 -8.60 8.35 53.92
N THR A 7 -7.78 7.54 53.23
CA THR A 7 -8.23 6.29 52.57
C THR A 7 -6.99 5.46 52.19
N VAL A 8 -6.61 4.46 53.00
CA VAL A 8 -6.94 3.02 52.88
C VAL A 8 -6.02 2.29 51.89
N ILE A 9 -5.12 1.50 52.49
CA ILE A 9 -4.30 0.45 51.89
C ILE A 9 -5.15 -0.83 51.80
N PRO A 10 -5.19 -1.55 50.67
CA PRO A 10 -5.53 -2.96 50.67
C PRO A 10 -4.28 -3.84 50.52
N SER A 11 -4.24 -4.79 51.43
CA SER A 11 -3.26 -5.84 51.68
C SER A 11 -2.95 -6.73 50.47
N LEU A 12 -1.65 -7.04 50.31
CA LEU A 12 -1.17 -8.21 49.57
C LEU A 12 -1.46 -9.49 50.36
N LEU A 13 -2.21 -10.39 49.76
CA LEU A 13 -2.29 -11.83 50.03
C LEU A 13 -2.64 -12.41 48.65
N GLY A 14 -1.77 -13.14 47.96
CA GLY A 14 -1.11 -14.37 48.40
C GLY A 14 -1.56 -15.42 47.39
N LEU A 15 -0.73 -15.75 46.40
CA LEU A 15 -0.96 -16.93 45.57
C LEU A 15 0.38 -17.62 45.32
N ASN A 16 0.52 -18.75 46.00
CA ASN A 16 1.66 -19.65 45.93
C ASN A 16 1.82 -20.24 44.53
N LEU A 17 3.09 -20.27 44.14
CA LEU A 17 3.68 -21.10 43.09
C LEU A 17 3.23 -22.56 43.22
N LEU A 18 2.84 -23.16 42.09
CA LEU A 18 2.97 -24.59 41.86
C LEU A 18 3.70 -24.79 40.54
N LEU A 19 4.96 -25.24 40.69
CA LEU A 19 5.86 -25.74 39.67
C LEU A 19 5.47 -27.17 39.30
N ALA A 20 5.17 -27.40 38.02
CA ALA A 20 5.32 -28.68 37.32
C ALA A 20 5.29 -28.31 35.82
N GLY A 21 6.38 -28.35 35.07
CA GLY A 21 7.21 -29.52 34.86
C GLY A 21 6.75 -30.13 33.54
N TRP A 22 7.36 -29.74 32.41
CA TRP A 22 7.40 -30.50 31.15
C TRP A 22 8.66 -30.07 30.36
N SER A 23 9.71 -30.85 30.58
CA SER A 23 10.86 -30.96 29.66
C SER A 23 10.46 -31.91 28.54
N ALA A 24 10.32 -31.40 27.32
CA ALA A 24 10.35 -32.22 26.11
C ALA A 24 11.65 -31.92 25.37
N ALA A 25 12.56 -32.88 25.45
CA ALA A 25 13.83 -32.89 24.73
C ALA A 25 13.58 -32.91 23.22
N ALA A 26 14.02 -31.87 22.52
CA ALA A 26 14.13 -31.87 21.07
C ALA A 26 15.29 -32.79 20.67
N GLN A 27 14.95 -33.95 20.09
CA GLN A 27 15.92 -34.84 19.48
C GLN A 27 16.54 -34.17 18.25
N VAL A 28 17.85 -33.97 18.32
CA VAL A 28 18.72 -33.55 17.22
C VAL A 28 18.79 -34.69 16.19
N GLY A 29 18.09 -34.53 15.07
CA GLY A 29 18.20 -35.42 13.92
C GLY A 29 19.57 -35.26 13.24
N LYS A 30 20.28 -36.38 13.08
CA LYS A 30 21.56 -36.50 12.37
C LYS A 30 21.46 -36.03 10.91
N PRO A 31 22.53 -35.45 10.33
CA PRO A 31 22.58 -35.07 8.93
C PRO A 31 22.63 -36.31 8.03
N LEU A 32 21.66 -36.46 7.12
CA LEU A 32 21.70 -37.47 6.08
C LEU A 32 22.70 -37.06 4.99
N LYS A 33 23.74 -37.88 4.83
CA LYS A 33 24.72 -37.81 3.74
C LYS A 33 24.02 -38.07 2.40
N LEU A 34 24.11 -37.11 1.50
CA LEU A 34 23.65 -37.22 0.12
C LEU A 34 24.82 -37.71 -0.76
N CYS A 35 25.12 -39.01 -0.72
CA CYS A 35 25.93 -39.70 -1.72
C CYS A 35 25.33 -41.09 -1.95
N ASP A 36 25.32 -41.53 -3.20
CA ASP A 36 24.96 -42.87 -3.69
C ASP A 36 23.48 -43.18 -3.94
N LEU A 37 22.93 -42.53 -4.97
CA LEU A 37 21.89 -43.15 -5.82
C LEU A 37 22.40 -43.21 -7.26
N LYS A 38 22.84 -44.42 -7.66
CA LYS A 38 23.18 -44.78 -9.04
C LYS A 38 21.92 -44.71 -9.91
N LEU A 39 21.93 -43.84 -10.92
CA LEU A 39 20.93 -43.85 -12.00
C LEU A 39 21.13 -45.09 -12.89
N PRO A 40 20.08 -45.88 -13.18
CA PRO A 40 20.13 -46.87 -14.24
C PRO A 40 20.10 -46.21 -15.63
N ALA A 41 20.74 -46.90 -16.57
CA ALA A 41 21.10 -46.43 -17.90
C ALA A 41 19.91 -46.16 -18.84
N LYS A 42 20.07 -45.09 -19.63
CA LYS A 42 19.56 -44.85 -21.01
C LYS A 42 18.21 -45.50 -21.38
N LEU A 43 17.12 -44.81 -21.05
CA LEU A 43 15.90 -44.86 -21.86
C LEU A 43 16.07 -43.91 -23.05
N GLN A 44 16.38 -44.46 -24.22
CA GLN A 44 16.37 -43.73 -25.48
C GLN A 44 14.93 -43.42 -25.87
N LEU A 45 14.48 -42.20 -25.60
CA LEU A 45 13.24 -41.67 -26.19
C LEU A 45 13.52 -41.33 -27.66
N LYS A 46 12.85 -42.03 -28.59
CA LYS A 46 12.80 -41.66 -30.01
C LYS A 46 12.28 -40.22 -30.14
N PRO A 47 12.89 -39.35 -30.96
CA PRO A 47 12.33 -38.04 -31.23
C PRO A 47 11.02 -38.21 -32.00
N LEU A 48 9.90 -37.88 -31.36
CA LEU A 48 8.64 -37.64 -32.05
C LEU A 48 8.80 -36.39 -32.93
N ALA A 49 8.53 -36.54 -34.22
CA ALA A 49 8.49 -35.44 -35.17
C ALA A 49 7.52 -34.37 -34.66
N VAL A 50 8.03 -33.16 -34.40
CA VAL A 50 7.24 -31.99 -34.01
C VAL A 50 6.60 -31.42 -35.27
N PRO A 51 5.26 -31.45 -35.42
CA PRO A 51 4.61 -30.72 -36.51
C PRO A 51 4.83 -29.22 -36.31
N GLY A 52 5.13 -28.52 -37.40
CA GLY A 52 5.68 -27.17 -37.45
C GLY A 52 5.06 -26.17 -36.47
N ARG A 53 5.91 -25.66 -35.57
CA ARG A 53 5.64 -24.42 -34.84
C ARG A 53 5.89 -23.24 -35.77
N GLY A 54 4.82 -22.73 -36.37
CA GLY A 54 4.77 -21.32 -36.76
C GLY A 54 5.05 -20.42 -35.54
N PRO A 55 5.38 -19.13 -35.74
CA PRO A 55 5.80 -18.25 -34.66
C PRO A 55 4.66 -18.09 -33.64
N GLY A 56 4.77 -18.82 -32.53
CA GLY A 56 3.85 -18.71 -31.41
C GLY A 56 3.96 -17.29 -30.84
N ARG A 57 2.96 -16.47 -31.11
CA ARG A 57 2.73 -15.24 -30.35
C ARG A 57 2.55 -15.65 -28.89
N PHE A 58 3.55 -15.39 -28.05
CA PHE A 58 3.40 -15.43 -26.60
C PHE A 58 2.21 -14.53 -26.21
N PRO A 59 1.13 -15.08 -25.62
CA PRO A 59 0.05 -14.27 -25.09
C PRO A 59 0.54 -13.67 -23.77
N GLY A 60 0.86 -12.37 -23.76
CA GLY A 60 1.22 -11.70 -22.51
C GLY A 60 2.07 -10.44 -22.62
N ARG A 61 2.62 -10.09 -23.79
CA ARG A 61 3.22 -8.77 -23.99
C ARG A 61 2.13 -7.76 -24.37
N GLY A 62 1.24 -7.48 -23.42
CA GLY A 62 0.41 -6.27 -23.49
C GLY A 62 1.31 -5.04 -23.62
N PRO A 63 0.85 -3.96 -24.27
CA PRO A 63 1.68 -2.81 -24.54
C PRO A 63 1.93 -2.05 -23.24
N LEU A 64 3.06 -2.31 -22.59
CA LEU A 64 3.73 -1.29 -21.79
C LEU A 64 4.74 -0.59 -22.71
N GLY A 65 4.20 0.09 -23.72
CA GLY A 65 4.75 1.39 -24.03
C GLY A 65 4.44 2.24 -22.81
N GLN A 66 5.45 2.55 -21.99
CA GLN A 66 5.33 3.76 -21.20
C GLN A 66 4.98 4.87 -22.20
N PRO A 67 4.03 5.77 -21.87
CA PRO A 67 3.73 6.89 -22.74
C PRO A 67 5.06 7.55 -23.15
N ALA A 68 5.22 7.79 -24.45
CA ALA A 68 6.45 8.37 -25.02
C ALA A 68 6.73 9.77 -24.47
N GLU A 69 5.74 10.37 -23.79
CA GLU A 69 5.81 11.66 -23.13
C GLU A 69 5.59 11.53 -21.62
N PRO A 70 6.30 12.31 -20.78
CA PRO A 70 6.12 12.30 -19.34
C PRO A 70 4.69 12.73 -18.99
N GLN A 71 3.91 11.84 -18.38
CA GLN A 71 2.62 12.22 -17.82
C GLN A 71 2.81 13.15 -16.61
N PRO A 72 1.90 14.10 -16.38
CA PRO A 72 1.95 14.96 -15.21
C PRO A 72 1.93 14.13 -13.94
N VAL A 73 2.78 14.50 -12.97
CA VAL A 73 2.94 13.75 -11.72
C VAL A 73 1.68 13.93 -10.87
N LYS A 74 0.98 12.83 -10.60
CA LYS A 74 -0.15 12.84 -9.65
C LYS A 74 0.35 12.80 -8.21
N TRP A 75 0.68 13.97 -7.65
CA TRP A 75 1.32 14.10 -6.33
C TRP A 75 0.53 13.47 -5.16
N ASN A 76 -0.80 13.59 -5.14
CA ASN A 76 -1.63 13.00 -4.05
C ASN A 76 -1.61 11.45 -4.04
N GLU A 77 -1.23 10.79 -5.13
CA GLU A 77 -1.17 9.32 -5.17
C GLU A 77 0.17 8.78 -4.64
N LYS A 78 1.16 9.66 -4.38
CA LYS A 78 2.53 9.28 -4.06
C LYS A 78 2.71 9.03 -2.57
N GLN A 79 3.41 7.96 -2.23
CA GLN A 79 3.62 7.53 -0.84
C GLN A 79 4.53 8.50 -0.07
N ILE A 80 5.57 9.01 -0.75
CA ILE A 80 6.55 9.91 -0.17
C ILE A 80 6.73 11.08 -1.13
N VAL A 81 6.61 12.30 -0.63
CA VAL A 81 6.83 13.53 -1.39
C VAL A 81 7.68 14.47 -0.55
N LEU A 82 8.75 14.98 -1.13
CA LEU A 82 9.67 15.88 -0.42
C LEU A 82 10.26 16.92 -1.36
N THR A 83 10.71 18.02 -0.77
CA THR A 83 11.58 18.99 -1.43
C THR A 83 13.03 18.66 -1.07
N ALA A 84 13.92 18.65 -2.07
CA ALA A 84 15.32 18.29 -1.88
C ALA A 84 16.23 19.05 -2.83
N VAL A 85 17.54 18.92 -2.61
CA VAL A 85 18.57 19.33 -3.56
C VAL A 85 19.30 18.07 -4.03
N ILE A 86 19.48 17.95 -5.35
CA ILE A 86 20.27 16.86 -5.94
C ILE A 86 21.75 17.14 -5.66
N THR A 87 22.40 16.26 -4.91
CA THR A 87 23.82 16.40 -4.57
C THR A 87 24.74 15.58 -5.49
N ALA A 88 24.25 14.45 -5.99
CA ALA A 88 25.01 13.61 -6.92
C ALA A 88 24.07 12.84 -7.86
N ILE A 89 24.54 12.63 -9.09
CA ILE A 89 23.86 11.83 -10.11
C ILE A 89 24.86 10.80 -10.63
N LYS A 90 24.58 9.52 -10.39
CA LYS A 90 25.37 8.41 -10.92
C LYS A 90 24.60 7.74 -12.05
N GLN A 91 25.15 7.79 -13.26
CA GLN A 91 24.59 7.07 -14.39
C GLN A 91 24.85 5.56 -14.22
N GLY A 92 23.79 4.77 -14.39
CA GLY A 92 23.83 3.30 -14.39
C GLY A 92 23.82 2.73 -15.81
N PRO A 93 23.71 1.38 -15.93
CA PRO A 93 23.65 0.73 -17.23
C PRO A 93 22.41 1.18 -18.02
N THR A 94 22.58 1.34 -19.33
CA THR A 94 21.47 1.63 -20.25
C THR A 94 21.05 0.33 -20.92
N ALA A 95 19.79 -0.06 -20.78
CA ALA A 95 19.32 -1.30 -21.41
C ALA A 95 19.07 -1.09 -22.91
N LEU A 96 19.49 -2.06 -23.71
CA LEU A 96 19.35 -2.10 -25.16
C LEU A 96 17.92 -2.48 -25.58
N SER A 97 16.94 -1.67 -25.22
CA SER A 97 15.58 -1.75 -25.74
C SER A 97 15.30 -0.61 -26.71
N LEU A 98 14.22 -0.70 -27.48
CA LEU A 98 13.72 0.40 -28.31
C LEU A 98 12.35 0.85 -27.75
N PRO A 99 12.21 2.05 -27.16
CA PRO A 99 13.25 3.01 -26.79
C PRO A 99 14.19 2.48 -25.68
N PRO A 100 15.42 3.03 -25.53
CA PRO A 100 16.38 2.59 -24.51
C PRO A 100 15.90 2.92 -23.10
N ILE A 101 16.35 2.14 -22.11
CA ILE A 101 16.03 2.38 -20.70
C ILE A 101 17.26 2.93 -20.01
N PHE A 102 17.19 4.19 -19.59
CA PHE A 102 18.26 4.84 -18.85
C PHE A 102 18.05 4.67 -17.34
N ASN A 103 19.02 4.06 -16.67
CA ASN A 103 19.01 3.92 -15.21
C ASN A 103 19.95 4.94 -14.58
N HIS A 104 19.51 5.59 -13.51
CA HIS A 104 20.30 6.54 -12.74
C HIS A 104 20.07 6.32 -11.24
N THR A 105 21.08 6.61 -10.44
CA THR A 105 20.95 6.72 -8.98
C THR A 105 21.20 8.17 -8.61
N LEU A 106 20.20 8.80 -8.01
CA LEU A 106 20.26 10.19 -7.59
C LEU A 106 20.39 10.23 -6.07
N THR A 107 21.31 11.06 -5.60
CA THR A 107 21.47 11.36 -4.17
C THR A 107 20.83 12.71 -3.88
N PHE A 108 20.02 12.75 -2.83
CA PHE A 108 19.26 13.93 -2.42
C PHE A 108 19.60 14.31 -0.99
N LYS A 109 19.74 15.61 -0.74
CA LYS A 109 19.67 16.19 0.60
C LYS A 109 18.25 16.70 0.85
N ILE A 110 17.57 16.16 1.85
CA ILE A 110 16.16 16.46 2.15
C ILE A 110 16.04 17.86 2.75
N GLY A 111 15.28 18.73 2.09
CA GLY A 111 14.97 20.08 2.55
C GLY A 111 13.71 20.14 3.41
N ASN A 112 12.59 19.64 2.89
CA ASN A 112 11.33 19.53 3.63
C ASN A 112 10.55 18.28 3.20
N VAL A 113 9.82 17.66 4.12
CA VAL A 113 9.01 16.48 3.85
C VAL A 113 7.55 16.90 3.78
N LEU A 114 6.94 16.76 2.61
CA LEU A 114 5.53 17.10 2.38
C LEU A 114 4.62 15.91 2.70
N ARG A 115 5.12 14.69 2.48
CA ARG A 115 4.45 13.44 2.83
C ARG A 115 5.45 12.31 3.07
N GLY A 116 5.14 11.42 4.00
CA GLY A 116 5.91 10.22 4.30
C GLY A 116 6.73 10.35 5.58
N GLY A 117 7.40 9.27 5.97
CA GLY A 117 8.12 9.15 7.25
C GLY A 117 9.62 9.48 7.19
N LEU A 118 10.09 10.19 6.17
CA LEU A 118 11.50 10.58 6.08
C LEU A 118 11.80 11.79 6.98
N GLN A 119 13.06 11.94 7.38
CA GLN A 119 13.48 13.04 8.24
C GLN A 119 14.11 14.18 7.43
N LYS A 120 13.78 15.42 7.81
CA LYS A 120 14.39 16.63 7.26
C LYS A 120 15.91 16.62 7.49
N GLY A 121 16.68 17.10 6.52
CA GLY A 121 18.15 17.15 6.59
C GLY A 121 18.84 15.82 6.24
N GLY A 122 18.11 14.70 6.21
CA GLY A 122 18.65 13.41 5.83
C GLY A 122 19.17 13.37 4.39
N VAL A 123 20.12 12.47 4.13
CA VAL A 123 20.61 12.17 2.78
C VAL A 123 20.04 10.81 2.36
N ILE A 124 19.45 10.77 1.17
CA ILE A 124 18.86 9.54 0.61
C ILE A 124 19.37 9.28 -0.80
N GLN A 125 19.35 8.02 -1.19
CA GLN A 125 19.57 7.60 -2.57
C GLN A 125 18.28 7.02 -3.13
N ALA A 126 17.93 7.40 -4.36
CA ALA A 126 16.78 6.87 -5.06
C ALA A 126 17.11 6.52 -6.51
N HIS A 127 16.49 5.46 -7.00
CA HIS A 127 16.69 4.95 -8.34
C HIS A 127 15.68 5.54 -9.31
N HIS A 128 16.16 6.03 -10.44
CA HIS A 128 15.37 6.51 -11.56
C HIS A 128 15.58 5.62 -12.77
N SER A 129 14.48 5.25 -13.43
CA SER A 129 14.50 4.46 -14.66
C SER A 129 13.47 5.02 -15.63
N ALA A 130 13.93 5.45 -16.80
CA ALA A 130 13.09 6.05 -17.84
C ALA A 130 13.35 5.39 -19.18
N ARG A 131 12.28 4.96 -19.86
CA ARG A 131 12.33 4.37 -21.19
C ARG A 131 11.99 5.44 -22.25
N GLN A 132 13.00 6.01 -22.89
CA GLN A 132 12.83 7.11 -23.83
C GLN A 132 14.02 7.21 -24.79
N HIS A 133 13.85 7.85 -25.95
CA HIS A 133 14.93 8.02 -26.92
C HIS A 133 15.99 9.03 -26.46
N LYS A 134 15.55 10.14 -25.86
CA LYS A 134 16.43 11.19 -25.37
C LYS A 134 16.95 10.84 -23.97
N LYS A 135 18.22 11.09 -23.69
CA LYS A 135 18.78 10.92 -22.34
C LYS A 135 18.03 11.82 -21.34
N PRO A 136 17.64 11.33 -20.15
CA PRO A 136 17.00 12.15 -19.13
C PRO A 136 17.88 13.34 -18.74
N THR A 137 17.27 14.52 -18.68
CA THR A 137 17.87 15.71 -18.08
C THR A 137 17.31 15.90 -16.68
N PHE A 138 18.18 16.25 -15.74
CA PHE A 138 17.79 16.47 -14.35
C PHE A 138 17.89 17.97 -14.03
N PRO A 139 16.88 18.56 -13.38
CA PRO A 139 16.93 19.96 -13.00
C PRO A 139 18.07 20.23 -12.01
N LYS A 140 18.71 21.39 -12.14
CA LYS A 140 19.72 21.86 -11.17
C LYS A 140 19.01 22.57 -10.01
N GLY A 141 19.58 22.47 -8.81
CA GLY A 141 19.08 23.17 -7.63
C GLY A 141 17.99 22.42 -6.87
N LYS A 142 17.00 23.17 -6.35
CA LYS A 142 15.92 22.65 -5.51
C LYS A 142 14.85 21.99 -6.38
N VAL A 143 14.42 20.81 -5.96
CA VAL A 143 13.46 19.96 -6.67
C VAL A 143 12.36 19.50 -5.74
N VAL A 144 11.21 19.16 -6.32
CA VAL A 144 10.19 18.34 -5.67
C VAL A 144 10.28 16.93 -6.23
N VAL A 145 10.36 15.94 -5.36
CA VAL A 145 10.52 14.54 -5.76
C VAL A 145 9.44 13.68 -5.10
N ALA A 146 8.83 12.83 -5.93
CA ALA A 146 7.92 11.78 -5.51
C ALA A 146 8.64 10.44 -5.51
N LEU A 147 8.59 9.75 -4.37
CA LEU A 147 9.26 8.49 -4.14
C LEU A 147 8.25 7.40 -3.78
N SER A 148 8.57 6.18 -4.19
CA SER A 148 7.92 4.97 -3.69
C SER A 148 8.94 4.01 -3.11
N GLN A 149 8.52 3.29 -2.07
CA GLN A 149 9.32 2.23 -1.49
C GLN A 149 9.10 0.97 -2.32
N ILE A 150 10.16 0.48 -2.96
CA ILE A 150 10.13 -0.80 -3.68
C ILE A 150 11.10 -1.79 -3.04
N ARG A 151 11.00 -3.07 -3.43
CA ARG A 151 11.99 -4.08 -3.04
C ARG A 151 13.35 -3.67 -3.60
N GLY A 152 14.28 -3.30 -2.71
CA GLY A 152 15.63 -2.86 -3.07
C GLY A 152 15.91 -1.36 -2.88
N GLY A 153 14.94 -0.55 -2.45
CA GLY A 153 15.18 0.85 -2.08
C GLY A 153 14.10 1.82 -2.53
N LEU A 154 14.44 3.11 -2.55
CA LEU A 154 13.55 4.17 -3.01
C LEU A 154 13.60 4.28 -4.53
N ARG A 155 12.44 4.38 -5.17
CA ARG A 155 12.30 4.65 -6.60
C ARG A 155 11.69 6.02 -6.83
N ILE A 156 12.23 6.75 -7.81
CA ILE A 156 11.69 8.02 -8.28
C ILE A 156 10.50 7.75 -9.21
N GLU A 157 9.34 8.30 -8.86
CA GLU A 157 8.13 8.26 -9.69
C GLU A 157 7.78 9.62 -10.29
N GLY A 158 8.38 10.70 -9.79
CA GLY A 158 8.18 12.06 -10.28
C GLY A 158 9.29 12.97 -9.79
N LEU A 159 9.76 13.86 -10.64
CA LEU A 159 10.83 14.80 -10.34
C LEU A 159 10.59 16.08 -11.12
N GLU A 160 10.37 17.18 -10.41
CA GLU A 160 10.13 18.49 -11.00
C GLU A 160 10.98 19.57 -10.32
N PRO A 161 11.35 20.65 -11.03
CA PRO A 161 11.94 21.82 -10.40
C PRO A 161 11.03 22.38 -9.32
N ALA A 162 11.61 22.84 -8.21
CA ALA A 162 10.85 23.52 -7.17
C ALA A 162 10.52 24.95 -7.61
N ASP A 163 9.24 25.22 -7.78
CA ASP A 163 8.64 26.53 -8.02
C ASP A 163 7.67 26.80 -6.86
N GLU A 164 7.69 28.00 -6.29
CA GLU A 164 6.87 28.36 -5.12
C GLU A 164 5.37 28.15 -5.36
N GLY A 165 4.87 28.51 -6.56
CA GLY A 165 3.48 28.30 -6.92
C GLY A 165 3.12 26.82 -7.00
N LYS A 166 4.03 26.00 -7.55
CA LYS A 166 3.85 24.54 -7.62
C LYS A 166 3.94 23.89 -6.24
N ILE A 167 4.85 24.36 -5.38
CA ILE A 167 5.02 23.82 -4.03
C ILE A 167 3.74 23.98 -3.22
N ALA A 168 3.05 25.13 -3.29
CA ALA A 168 1.80 25.33 -2.59
C ALA A 168 0.71 24.34 -3.05
N ALA A 169 0.56 24.15 -4.37
CA ALA A 169 -0.39 23.18 -4.92
C ALA A 169 -0.05 21.74 -4.54
N ILE A 170 1.24 21.37 -4.57
CA ILE A 170 1.73 20.05 -4.18
C ILE A 170 1.54 19.84 -2.68
N GLN A 171 1.78 20.85 -1.86
CA GLN A 171 1.59 20.80 -0.41
C GLN A 171 0.12 20.54 -0.09
N LEU A 172 -0.81 21.27 -0.71
CA LEU A 172 -2.24 21.01 -0.56
C LEU A 172 -2.59 19.58 -0.98
N ALA A 173 -2.07 19.10 -2.12
CA ALA A 173 -2.27 17.72 -2.55
C ALA A 173 -1.69 16.69 -1.56
N CYS A 174 -0.61 17.05 -0.84
CA CYS A 174 0.03 16.20 0.17
C CYS A 174 -0.68 16.25 1.53
N GLU A 175 -1.42 17.31 1.84
CA GLU A 175 -2.23 17.41 3.07
C GLU A 175 -3.52 16.59 3.00
N LEU A 176 -4.05 16.34 1.81
CA LEU A 176 -5.27 15.56 1.62
C LEU A 176 -5.02 14.06 1.72
N PRO A 177 -5.93 13.24 2.27
CA PRO A 177 -5.78 11.79 2.25
C PRO A 177 -5.68 11.25 0.82
N HIS A 178 -5.07 10.08 0.67
CA HIS A 178 -5.00 9.41 -0.62
C HIS A 178 -6.39 9.22 -1.23
N GLY A 179 -6.50 9.47 -2.54
CA GLY A 179 -7.74 9.32 -3.31
C GLY A 179 -8.66 10.53 -3.28
N TRP A 180 -8.48 11.46 -2.36
CA TRP A 180 -9.19 12.74 -2.39
C TRP A 180 -8.75 13.57 -3.59
N LYS A 181 -9.62 14.46 -4.04
CA LYS A 181 -9.34 15.34 -5.17
C LYS A 181 -9.51 16.79 -4.76
N ASN A 182 -8.76 17.66 -5.42
CA ASN A 182 -9.02 19.09 -5.42
C ASN A 182 -9.45 19.45 -6.84
N GLU A 183 -10.72 19.78 -7.01
CA GLU A 183 -11.33 20.17 -8.28
C GLU A 183 -11.72 21.65 -8.14
N ASP A 184 -10.97 22.54 -8.78
CA ASP A 184 -11.19 24.00 -8.77
C ASP A 184 -11.31 24.61 -7.36
N GLY A 185 -10.42 24.19 -6.45
CA GLY A 185 -10.40 24.64 -5.05
C GLY A 185 -11.41 23.90 -4.16
N LYS A 186 -12.24 23.03 -4.72
CA LYS A 186 -13.19 22.19 -3.97
C LYS A 186 -12.56 20.84 -3.68
N VAL A 187 -12.44 20.54 -2.40
CA VAL A 187 -11.97 19.25 -1.93
C VAL A 187 -13.12 18.23 -2.05
N VAL A 188 -12.89 17.14 -2.77
CA VAL A 188 -13.89 16.09 -3.02
C VAL A 188 -13.41 14.75 -2.44
N SER A 189 -14.26 14.15 -1.61
CA SER A 189 -14.00 12.88 -0.96
C SER A 189 -14.29 11.69 -1.89
N PRO A 190 -13.53 10.58 -1.79
CA PRO A 190 -13.84 9.33 -2.49
C PRO A 190 -15.21 8.74 -2.16
N TRP A 191 -15.77 9.10 -1.00
CA TRP A 191 -17.12 8.69 -0.59
C TRP A 191 -18.23 9.61 -1.11
N ALA A 192 -17.93 10.62 -1.95
CA ALA A 192 -18.92 11.60 -2.42
C ALA A 192 -20.16 10.95 -3.08
N ALA A 193 -19.99 9.83 -3.78
CA ALA A 193 -21.09 9.09 -4.40
C ALA A 193 -22.13 8.55 -3.38
N GLN A 194 -21.75 8.42 -2.11
CA GLN A 194 -22.64 7.97 -1.03
C GLN A 194 -23.51 9.10 -0.45
N LYS A 195 -23.32 10.36 -0.91
CA LYS A 195 -24.12 11.52 -0.52
C LYS A 195 -24.19 11.67 1.01
N LYS A 196 -25.39 11.81 1.59
CA LYS A 196 -25.65 11.94 3.03
C LYS A 196 -25.17 10.76 3.87
N ARG A 197 -24.89 9.60 3.26
CA ARG A 197 -24.34 8.44 3.97
C ARG A 197 -22.84 8.51 4.13
N ALA A 198 -22.14 9.37 3.37
CA ALA A 198 -20.69 9.45 3.47
C ALA A 198 -20.21 9.96 4.84
N TRP A 199 -21.02 10.80 5.48
CA TRP A 199 -20.75 11.39 6.79
C TRP A 199 -22.06 11.75 7.51
N PRO A 200 -22.22 11.46 8.81
CA PRO A 200 -23.43 11.81 9.55
C PRO A 200 -23.51 13.32 9.83
N ASP A 201 -24.64 13.97 9.51
CA ASP A 201 -24.84 15.42 9.69
C ASP A 201 -24.65 15.89 11.15
N ALA A 202 -25.03 15.04 12.11
CA ALA A 202 -24.87 15.32 13.54
C ALA A 202 -23.40 15.28 14.02
N GLN A 203 -22.50 14.70 13.23
CA GLN A 203 -21.10 14.54 13.61
C GLN A 203 -20.26 15.72 13.12
N LYS A 204 -19.88 16.60 14.04
CA LYS A 204 -18.95 17.70 13.78
C LYS A 204 -17.54 17.30 14.19
N VAL A 205 -16.57 17.58 13.33
CA VAL A 205 -15.15 17.38 13.58
C VAL A 205 -14.43 18.62 13.09
N ASP A 206 -13.53 19.16 13.91
CA ASP A 206 -12.65 20.24 13.50
C ASP A 206 -11.57 19.66 12.57
N ALA A 207 -11.68 19.93 11.28
CA ALA A 207 -10.77 19.43 10.26
C ALA A 207 -10.45 20.55 9.26
N LYS A 208 -9.16 20.65 8.91
CA LYS A 208 -8.65 21.67 7.98
C LYS A 208 -9.37 21.64 6.62
N HIS A 209 -9.68 20.44 6.13
CA HIS A 209 -10.31 20.23 4.82
C HIS A 209 -11.58 19.39 4.98
N LEU A 210 -12.66 19.86 4.36
CA LEU A 210 -13.96 19.18 4.32
C LEU A 210 -14.35 18.89 2.86
N CYS A 211 -15.05 17.78 2.65
CA CYS A 211 -15.63 17.46 1.37
C CYS A 211 -16.73 18.45 1.00
N ALA A 212 -16.59 19.14 -0.13
CA ALA A 212 -17.58 20.10 -0.61
C ALA A 212 -18.96 19.48 -0.89
N VAL A 213 -19.04 18.17 -1.14
CA VAL A 213 -20.29 17.46 -1.49
C VAL A 213 -20.98 16.89 -0.26
N THR A 214 -20.23 16.39 0.72
CA THR A 214 -20.77 15.57 1.81
C THR A 214 -20.44 16.08 3.20
N GLY A 215 -19.64 17.14 3.33
CA GLY A 215 -19.14 17.64 4.61
C GLY A 215 -18.15 16.70 5.31
N ARG A 216 -17.86 15.52 4.73
CA ARG A 216 -16.91 14.55 5.31
C ARG A 216 -15.55 15.22 5.54
N PRO A 217 -14.94 15.11 6.73
CA PRO A 217 -13.61 15.64 6.97
C PRO A 217 -12.51 14.78 6.32
N ALA A 218 -11.44 15.45 5.91
CA ALA A 218 -10.23 14.84 5.37
C ALA A 218 -9.35 14.29 6.52
N LEU A 219 -9.71 13.12 7.03
CA LEU A 219 -9.06 12.51 8.19
C LEU A 219 -7.75 11.81 7.82
N LEU A 220 -6.72 12.06 8.62
CA LEU A 220 -5.38 11.48 8.49
C LEU A 220 -5.18 10.33 9.49
N ALA A 221 -4.27 9.40 9.18
CA ALA A 221 -3.91 8.33 10.11
C ALA A 221 -2.96 8.84 11.20
N GLY A 222 -2.03 9.72 10.84
CA GLY A 222 -1.06 10.32 11.75
C GLY A 222 0.36 9.78 11.57
N SER A 223 1.34 10.60 11.92
CA SER A 223 2.78 10.33 11.74
C SER A 223 3.31 9.17 12.61
N GLY A 224 2.66 8.87 13.74
CA GLY A 224 3.00 7.75 14.62
C GLY A 224 2.48 6.38 14.16
N VAL A 225 1.51 6.34 13.23
CA VAL A 225 0.88 5.08 12.78
C VAL A 225 1.79 4.31 11.83
N VAL A 226 1.92 3.00 12.07
CA VAL A 226 2.47 2.06 11.07
C VAL A 226 1.32 1.35 10.36
N PHE A 227 1.31 1.45 9.03
CA PHE A 227 0.32 0.82 8.16
C PHE A 227 0.99 -0.24 7.29
N GLN A 228 0.57 -1.49 7.46
CA GLN A 228 1.14 -2.65 6.76
C GLN A 228 0.07 -3.42 6.02
N VAL A 229 0.45 -3.98 4.88
CA VAL A 229 -0.40 -4.83 4.06
C VAL A 229 0.39 -6.05 3.64
N ALA A 230 -0.19 -7.22 3.88
CA ALA A 230 0.38 -8.51 3.49
C ALA A 230 -0.63 -9.32 2.69
N LYS A 231 -0.15 -10.04 1.68
CA LYS A 231 -0.96 -11.00 0.92
C LYS A 231 -1.35 -12.16 1.85
N VAL A 232 -2.61 -12.57 1.79
CA VAL A 232 -3.06 -13.80 2.45
C VAL A 232 -2.83 -14.95 1.48
N PRO A 233 -2.14 -16.04 1.89
CA PRO A 233 -1.95 -17.21 1.05
C PRO A 233 -3.28 -17.79 0.58
N PRO A 234 -3.32 -18.45 -0.60
CA PRO A 234 -4.53 -19.08 -1.08
C PRO A 234 -4.89 -20.28 -0.19
N GLN A 235 -6.18 -20.58 -0.04
CA GLN A 235 -6.61 -21.79 0.66
C GLN A 235 -6.09 -23.06 -0.03
N LYS A 236 -6.05 -23.03 -1.37
CA LYS A 236 -5.47 -24.09 -2.19
C LYS A 236 -4.43 -23.48 -3.14
N ALA A 237 -3.17 -23.82 -2.91
CA ALA A 237 -2.09 -23.38 -3.79
C ALA A 237 -2.14 -24.14 -5.13
N ILE A 238 -2.13 -23.39 -6.23
CA ILE A 238 -2.08 -23.89 -7.60
C ILE A 238 -0.83 -23.31 -8.25
N LYS A 239 0.11 -24.21 -8.60
CA LYS A 239 1.40 -23.84 -9.20
C LYS A 239 1.17 -22.89 -10.39
N TRP A 240 1.88 -21.75 -10.37
CA TRP A 240 1.85 -20.71 -11.40
C TRP A 240 0.51 -19.99 -11.62
N THR A 241 -0.54 -20.28 -10.85
CA THR A 241 -1.88 -19.72 -11.07
C THR A 241 -2.26 -18.69 -10.02
N ASN A 242 -2.03 -18.96 -8.73
CA ASN A 242 -2.31 -18.04 -7.63
C ASN A 242 -1.11 -17.86 -6.68
N PRO A 243 0.09 -17.52 -7.21
CA PRO A 243 1.29 -17.35 -6.38
C PRO A 243 1.16 -16.22 -5.34
N ASP A 244 0.24 -15.28 -5.57
CA ASP A 244 -0.02 -14.13 -4.71
C ASP A 244 -1.28 -14.30 -3.84
N GLY A 245 -1.86 -15.50 -3.80
CA GLY A 245 -3.12 -15.79 -3.12
C GLY A 245 -4.35 -15.58 -3.98
N ASP A 246 -5.53 -15.64 -3.33
CA ASP A 246 -6.84 -15.51 -3.97
C ASP A 246 -7.43 -14.09 -3.80
N GLY A 247 -6.54 -13.09 -3.74
CA GLY A 247 -6.87 -11.67 -3.72
C GLY A 247 -7.20 -11.08 -2.36
N GLU A 248 -6.95 -11.83 -1.29
CA GLU A 248 -7.09 -11.39 0.09
C GLU A 248 -5.82 -10.74 0.63
N TYR A 249 -6.00 -9.66 1.39
CA TYR A 249 -4.93 -8.87 1.97
C TYR A 249 -5.22 -8.61 3.44
N LYS A 250 -4.27 -8.98 4.30
CA LYS A 250 -4.29 -8.63 5.71
C LYS A 250 -3.77 -7.20 5.86
N ILE A 251 -4.63 -6.33 6.36
CA ILE A 251 -4.32 -4.93 6.67
C ILE A 251 -4.04 -4.85 8.18
N ILE A 252 -2.92 -4.25 8.55
CA ILE A 252 -2.51 -4.09 9.95
C ILE A 252 -2.24 -2.61 10.19
N VAL A 253 -2.80 -2.08 11.27
CA VAL A 253 -2.55 -0.74 11.78
C VAL A 253 -1.99 -0.90 13.18
N SER A 254 -0.80 -0.36 13.43
CA SER A 254 -0.13 -0.49 14.72
C SER A 254 0.37 0.84 15.27
N ASN A 255 0.44 0.90 16.60
CA ASN A 255 1.09 1.95 17.36
C ASN A 255 2.43 1.41 17.91
N PRO A 256 3.55 1.67 17.25
CA PRO A 256 4.87 1.26 17.75
C PRO A 256 5.43 2.19 18.83
N THR A 257 4.72 3.27 19.17
CA THR A 257 5.20 4.28 20.12
C THR A 257 4.92 3.86 21.56
N ASP A 258 5.50 4.60 22.50
CA ASP A 258 5.31 4.46 23.94
C ASP A 258 4.10 5.23 24.48
N GLN A 259 3.40 5.99 23.63
CA GLN A 259 2.23 6.78 23.99
C GLN A 259 0.97 6.31 23.26
N PRO A 260 -0.24 6.46 23.85
CA PRO A 260 -1.48 6.20 23.13
C PRO A 260 -1.60 7.06 21.87
N LEU A 261 -2.12 6.48 20.80
CA LEU A 261 -2.22 7.11 19.49
C LEU A 261 -3.67 7.11 19.00
N ILE A 262 -4.20 8.29 18.68
CA ILE A 262 -5.52 8.44 18.05
C ILE A 262 -5.35 8.38 16.53
N VAL A 263 -6.02 7.42 15.89
CA VAL A 263 -6.00 7.23 14.43
C VAL A 263 -7.29 7.80 13.84
N GLU A 264 -7.28 9.09 13.48
CA GLU A 264 -8.49 9.80 13.05
C GLU A 264 -9.16 9.17 11.82
N ALA A 265 -8.36 8.74 10.84
CA ALA A 265 -8.84 8.09 9.63
C ALA A 265 -9.50 6.72 9.87
N LEU A 266 -9.24 6.06 11.00
CA LEU A 266 -9.81 4.75 11.31
C LEU A 266 -10.98 4.91 12.28
N ARG A 267 -12.20 4.73 11.78
CA ARG A 267 -13.42 4.97 12.56
C ARG A 267 -13.92 3.71 13.26
N ARG A 268 -14.61 3.88 14.38
CA ARG A 268 -15.31 2.81 15.11
C ARG A 268 -16.68 3.26 15.62
N VAL A 269 -17.51 2.27 15.94
CA VAL A 269 -18.73 2.43 16.74
C VAL A 269 -18.65 1.45 17.90
N GLY A 270 -18.49 1.99 19.12
CA GLY A 270 -18.16 1.18 20.28
C GLY A 270 -16.90 0.34 20.01
N LYS A 271 -16.98 -0.97 20.21
CA LYS A 271 -15.84 -1.88 19.98
C LYS A 271 -15.61 -2.26 18.51
N LYS A 272 -16.52 -1.91 17.59
CA LYS A 272 -16.46 -2.34 16.19
C LYS A 272 -15.75 -1.32 15.31
N ILE A 273 -14.61 -1.70 14.74
CA ILE A 273 -13.88 -0.90 13.76
C ILE A 273 -14.57 -0.96 12.39
N LEU A 274 -14.78 0.20 11.78
CA LEU A 274 -15.43 0.38 10.48
C LEU A 274 -14.41 0.43 9.34
N TRP A 275 -13.67 -0.67 9.14
CA TRP A 275 -12.63 -0.77 8.11
C TRP A 275 -13.12 -0.40 6.71
N LYS A 276 -14.32 -0.85 6.33
CA LYS A 276 -14.92 -0.58 5.02
C LYS A 276 -15.17 0.91 4.77
N GLU A 277 -15.42 1.67 5.83
CA GLU A 277 -15.70 3.12 5.75
C GLU A 277 -14.46 3.97 6.02
N SER A 278 -13.31 3.33 6.26
CA SER A 278 -12.03 4.00 6.58
C SER A 278 -10.98 3.77 5.49
N LEU A 279 -11.03 2.61 4.83
CA LEU A 279 -10.05 2.22 3.81
C LEU A 279 -10.47 2.61 2.41
N LEU A 280 -9.46 2.95 1.60
CA LEU A 280 -9.57 3.12 0.16
C LEU A 280 -8.61 2.18 -0.55
N ILE A 281 -8.95 1.79 -1.77
CA ILE A 281 -8.07 1.02 -2.64
C ILE A 281 -7.95 1.77 -3.96
N GLN A 282 -6.73 2.11 -4.35
CA GLN A 282 -6.46 2.63 -5.69
C GLN A 282 -6.02 1.50 -6.61
N CYS A 283 -6.58 1.48 -7.80
CA CYS A 283 -6.31 0.48 -8.82
C CYS A 283 -6.49 1.13 -10.19
N GLN A 284 -5.54 0.90 -11.12
CA GLN A 284 -5.62 1.43 -12.50
C GLN A 284 -5.86 2.96 -12.56
N GLY A 285 -5.26 3.72 -11.65
CA GLY A 285 -5.41 5.19 -11.59
C GLY A 285 -6.79 5.68 -11.14
N LYS A 286 -7.64 4.79 -10.61
CA LYS A 286 -8.94 5.10 -10.02
C LYS A 286 -8.92 4.78 -8.54
N THR A 287 -9.73 5.51 -7.77
CA THR A 287 -9.91 5.30 -6.33
C THR A 287 -11.25 4.63 -6.08
N TYR A 288 -11.23 3.59 -5.26
CA TYR A 288 -12.40 2.82 -4.85
C TYR A 288 -12.52 2.83 -3.33
N THR A 289 -13.75 2.91 -2.81
CA THR A 289 -14.02 2.60 -1.41
C THR A 289 -13.79 1.10 -1.17
N ALA A 290 -13.43 0.72 0.05
CA ALA A 290 -13.26 -0.70 0.36
C ALA A 290 -14.55 -1.50 0.07
N PRO A 291 -14.43 -2.76 -0.39
CA PRO A 291 -15.58 -3.56 -0.81
C PRO A 291 -16.68 -3.67 0.25
N GLY A 292 -17.92 -3.40 -0.18
CA GLY A 292 -19.10 -3.38 0.69
C GLY A 292 -19.18 -2.14 1.59
N SER A 293 -18.46 -1.06 1.27
CA SER A 293 -18.66 0.25 1.91
C SER A 293 -20.06 0.78 1.60
N ILE A 294 -20.74 1.21 2.64
CA ILE A 294 -22.11 1.72 2.58
C ILE A 294 -22.24 3.11 3.23
N GLY A 295 -21.13 3.68 3.68
CA GLY A 295 -21.08 4.94 4.40
C GLY A 295 -21.29 4.82 5.90
N LEU A 296 -21.18 5.95 6.58
CA LEU A 296 -21.38 6.13 8.01
C LEU A 296 -22.84 6.52 8.29
N LEU A 297 -23.61 5.56 8.83
CA LEU A 297 -25.04 5.75 9.12
C LEU A 297 -25.31 6.47 10.45
N ARG A 298 -24.30 6.58 11.32
CA ARG A 298 -24.41 7.16 12.66
C ARG A 298 -23.07 7.77 13.06
N PRO A 299 -23.06 8.69 14.03
CA PRO A 299 -21.82 9.24 14.57
C PRO A 299 -20.81 8.15 14.97
N THR A 300 -19.55 8.44 14.72
CA THR A 300 -18.42 7.53 14.94
C THR A 300 -17.30 8.23 15.68
N GLU A 301 -16.44 7.44 16.31
CA GLU A 301 -15.26 7.89 17.03
C GLU A 301 -13.99 7.37 16.34
N PRO A 302 -12.86 8.06 16.49
CA PRO A 302 -11.58 7.54 16.03
C PRO A 302 -11.15 6.33 16.87
N VAL A 303 -10.34 5.44 16.28
CA VAL A 303 -9.71 4.35 17.02
C VAL A 303 -8.52 4.92 17.81
N THR A 304 -8.49 4.66 19.11
CA THR A 304 -7.29 4.87 19.95
C THR A 304 -6.55 3.55 20.09
N LEU A 305 -5.25 3.55 19.79
CA LEU A 305 -4.36 2.41 19.96
C LEU A 305 -3.42 2.68 21.14
N GLN A 306 -3.36 1.75 22.09
CA GLN A 306 -2.41 1.78 23.19
C GLN A 306 -0.97 1.54 22.69
N PRO A 307 0.06 1.87 23.50
CA PRO A 307 1.44 1.56 23.18
C PRO A 307 1.62 0.08 22.81
N GLY A 308 2.25 -0.19 21.66
CA GLY A 308 2.46 -1.55 21.13
C GLY A 308 1.21 -2.24 20.56
N GLU A 309 0.03 -1.62 20.65
CA GLU A 309 -1.21 -2.23 20.16
C GLU A 309 -1.25 -2.28 18.63
N ASN A 310 -1.85 -3.34 18.10
CA ASN A 310 -2.19 -3.42 16.69
C ASN A 310 -3.61 -3.97 16.50
N VAL A 311 -4.25 -3.50 15.43
CA VAL A 311 -5.55 -3.98 14.97
C VAL A 311 -5.43 -4.41 13.52
N SER A 312 -6.21 -5.41 13.11
CA SER A 312 -6.13 -5.92 11.75
C SER A 312 -7.47 -6.34 11.16
N THR A 313 -7.51 -6.41 9.83
CA THR A 313 -8.65 -6.93 9.07
C THR A 313 -8.15 -7.62 7.81
N VAL A 314 -9.03 -8.35 7.13
CA VAL A 314 -8.78 -8.93 5.82
C VAL A 314 -9.71 -8.27 4.80
N VAL A 315 -9.12 -7.77 3.71
CA VAL A 315 -9.83 -7.16 2.59
C VAL A 315 -9.56 -7.99 1.34
N ASN A 316 -10.62 -8.37 0.63
CA ASN A 316 -10.50 -9.06 -0.65
C ASN A 316 -10.63 -8.04 -1.80
N ALA A 317 -9.52 -7.74 -2.48
CA ALA A 317 -9.47 -6.76 -3.55
C ALA A 317 -10.27 -7.20 -4.80
N LEU A 318 -10.51 -8.51 -4.98
CA LEU A 318 -11.30 -9.03 -6.09
C LEU A 318 -12.79 -8.68 -5.97
N LYS A 319 -13.25 -8.29 -4.77
CA LYS A 319 -14.61 -7.76 -4.53
C LYS A 319 -14.80 -6.32 -5.01
N LEU A 320 -13.75 -5.66 -5.50
CA LEU A 320 -13.90 -4.31 -6.04
C LEU A 320 -14.78 -4.32 -7.29
N ASP A 321 -15.82 -3.47 -7.26
CA ASP A 321 -16.62 -3.15 -8.42
C ASP A 321 -16.04 -1.96 -9.18
N GLY A 322 -15.95 -2.09 -10.50
CA GLY A 322 -15.51 -1.02 -11.39
C GLY A 322 -14.08 -1.09 -11.95
N PRO A 323 -13.08 -1.81 -11.38
CA PRO A 323 -11.83 -2.05 -12.12
C PRO A 323 -12.08 -2.85 -13.40
N SER A 324 -11.30 -2.58 -14.44
CA SER A 324 -11.31 -3.39 -15.65
C SER A 324 -10.39 -4.58 -15.45
N TRP A 325 -10.98 -5.75 -15.20
CA TRP A 325 -10.21 -6.95 -14.88
C TRP A 325 -9.58 -7.54 -16.15
N PRO A 326 -8.27 -7.85 -16.11
CA PRO A 326 -7.54 -8.29 -17.30
C PRO A 326 -7.94 -9.71 -17.72
N ARG A 327 -7.80 -10.03 -19.01
CA ARG A 327 -7.94 -11.39 -19.54
C ARG A 327 -6.58 -12.10 -19.56
N GLY A 328 -6.58 -13.41 -19.31
CA GLY A 328 -5.37 -14.22 -19.23
C GLY A 328 -4.59 -13.97 -17.94
N GLY A 329 -3.26 -14.05 -18.03
CA GLY A 329 -2.34 -13.77 -16.93
C GLY A 329 -1.83 -12.33 -16.97
N TYR A 330 -1.99 -11.58 -15.88
CA TYR A 330 -1.61 -10.16 -15.79
C TYR A 330 -1.22 -9.78 -14.36
N ARG A 331 -0.24 -8.89 -14.20
CA ARG A 331 0.10 -8.33 -12.88
C ARG A 331 -0.61 -7.00 -12.67
N ILE A 332 -1.65 -7.01 -11.84
CA ILE A 332 -2.39 -5.81 -11.43
C ILE A 332 -1.78 -5.25 -10.14
N GLU A 333 -1.86 -3.94 -9.95
CA GLU A 333 -1.36 -3.27 -8.74
C GLU A 333 -2.52 -2.64 -7.98
N PHE A 334 -2.49 -2.83 -6.66
CA PHE A 334 -3.40 -2.22 -5.71
C PHE A 334 -2.59 -1.35 -4.74
N GLN A 335 -3.08 -0.15 -4.47
CA GLN A 335 -2.57 0.68 -3.39
C GLN A 335 -3.66 0.78 -2.33
N PHE A 336 -3.44 0.15 -1.18
CA PHE A 336 -4.33 0.23 -0.03
C PHE A 336 -4.00 1.49 0.76
N CYS A 337 -5.01 2.25 1.14
CA CYS A 337 -4.84 3.55 1.77
C CYS A 337 -5.67 3.67 3.04
N LEU A 338 -5.07 4.32 4.05
CA LEU A 338 -5.73 4.80 5.26
C LEU A 338 -5.20 6.22 5.54
N GLY A 339 -6.02 7.24 5.30
CA GLY A 339 -5.53 8.62 5.38
C GLY A 339 -4.44 8.90 4.33
N GLU A 340 -3.35 9.49 4.79
CA GLU A 340 -2.08 9.69 4.07
C GLU A 340 -1.16 8.46 4.03
N ARG A 341 -1.50 7.38 4.75
CA ARG A 341 -0.72 6.14 4.71
C ARG A 341 -1.18 5.26 3.58
N SER A 342 -0.24 4.62 2.91
CA SER A 342 -0.57 3.64 1.88
C SER A 342 0.50 2.58 1.64
N SER A 343 0.07 1.41 1.16
CA SER A 343 0.92 0.30 0.79
C SER A 343 0.55 -0.22 -0.60
N LYS A 344 1.53 -0.26 -1.51
CA LYS A 344 1.38 -0.82 -2.85
C LYS A 344 1.64 -2.34 -2.82
N GLN A 345 0.74 -3.08 -3.44
CA GLN A 345 0.80 -4.53 -3.57
C GLN A 345 0.55 -4.92 -5.03
N SER A 346 1.43 -5.75 -5.58
CA SER A 346 1.19 -6.37 -6.88
C SER A 346 0.46 -7.70 -6.71
N PHE A 347 -0.37 -8.05 -7.68
CA PHE A 347 -1.16 -9.28 -7.70
C PHE A 347 -1.11 -9.91 -9.08
N TYR A 348 -0.69 -11.16 -9.18
CA TYR A 348 -0.78 -11.92 -10.41
C TYR A 348 -2.21 -12.44 -10.60
N TYR A 349 -2.98 -11.70 -11.40
CA TYR A 349 -4.32 -12.06 -11.82
C TYR A 349 -4.25 -13.08 -12.96
N MET A 350 -4.98 -14.17 -12.81
CA MET A 350 -5.21 -15.18 -13.84
C MET A 350 -6.71 -15.37 -14.03
N SER A 351 -7.23 -14.91 -15.17
CA SER A 351 -8.68 -14.84 -15.43
C SER A 351 -9.39 -16.18 -15.24
N ARG A 352 -8.82 -17.28 -15.74
CA ARG A 352 -9.38 -18.65 -15.62
C ARG A 352 -9.65 -19.12 -14.17
N HIS A 353 -8.97 -18.53 -13.20
CA HIS A 353 -9.08 -18.88 -11.77
C HIS A 353 -9.81 -17.78 -11.00
N HIS A 354 -9.35 -16.55 -11.14
CA HIS A 354 -9.83 -15.43 -10.32
C HIS A 354 -11.19 -14.88 -10.79
N ASP A 355 -11.58 -15.05 -12.06
CA ASP A 355 -12.94 -14.70 -12.48
C ASP A 355 -13.98 -15.60 -11.81
N VAL A 356 -13.66 -16.89 -11.59
CA VAL A 356 -14.54 -17.82 -10.86
C VAL A 356 -14.73 -17.36 -9.42
N ILE A 357 -13.64 -17.02 -8.74
CA ILE A 357 -13.67 -16.46 -7.39
C ILE A 357 -14.52 -15.19 -7.36
N ARG A 358 -14.26 -14.24 -8.27
CA ARG A 358 -15.04 -12.99 -8.36
C ARG A 358 -16.53 -13.24 -8.59
N GLY A 359 -16.88 -14.17 -9.47
CA GLY A 359 -18.26 -14.57 -9.71
C GLY A 359 -18.95 -15.04 -8.44
N THR A 360 -18.29 -15.89 -7.64
CA THR A 360 -18.79 -16.36 -6.35
C THR A 360 -18.93 -15.23 -5.33
N LEU A 361 -17.93 -14.35 -5.24
CA LEU A 361 -17.95 -13.26 -4.27
C LEU A 361 -19.05 -12.22 -4.57
N LYS A 362 -19.38 -11.99 -5.85
CA LYS A 362 -20.50 -11.13 -6.25
C LYS A 362 -21.86 -11.72 -5.88
N LYS A 363 -22.03 -13.03 -6.04
CA LYS A 363 -23.27 -13.72 -5.64
C LYS A 363 -23.55 -13.68 -4.14
N GLN A 364 -22.51 -13.52 -3.31
CA GLN A 364 -22.67 -13.38 -1.85
C GLN A 364 -22.99 -11.95 -1.39
N MET A 365 -22.93 -10.97 -2.29
CA MET A 365 -23.20 -9.55 -1.97
C MET A 365 -24.60 -9.10 -2.38
N ASN A 366 -25.26 -9.85 -3.27
CA ASN A 366 -26.69 -9.74 -3.56
C ASN A 366 -27.46 -10.70 -2.67
#